data_AF-G3N649-F1
#
_entry.id   AF-G3N649-F1
#
_cell.length_a   1.000
_cell.length_b   1.000
_cell.length_c   1.000
_cell.angle_alpha   90.00
_cell.angle_beta   90.00
_cell.angle_gamma   90.00
#
_symmetry.space_group_name_H-M   'P 1'
#
loop_
_entity.id
_entity.type
_entity.pdbx_description
1 polymer ?
#
loop_
_entity_poly.entity_id
_entity_poly.type
_entity_poly.pdbx_seq_one_letter_code
_entity_poly.pdbx_strand_id
1 'polypeptide(L)'
;MAEKHGIDDPETVHIWKTNSLPLRFWVNILKNPQFVLDVQITDSIDAVLSVIAQTFIDSCTTSEHKVGRDSPVNKLLYAREIPRYKQLVERYYSDIHSSASGCYQEMNSTLTELSGSFASEMNSLVALHELYKYINKYYDQIIMSLEEDTSVKRQEAKYNLYHVKINFQEKAEFSRT
;
A
#
# COMPACT_ATOMS: atom_id res chain seq x y z
N MET A 1 16.71 -4.56 -0.40
CA MET A 1 16.66 -3.16 -0.88
C MET A 1 17.64 -2.28 -0.12
N ALA A 2 17.63 -2.30 1.22
CA ALA A 2 18.61 -1.61 2.05
C ALA A 2 20.06 -2.07 1.75
N GLU A 3 20.33 -3.37 1.83
CA GLU A 3 21.63 -3.97 1.48
C GLU A 3 22.11 -3.59 0.07
N LYS A 4 21.20 -3.67 -0.92
CA LYS A 4 21.50 -3.30 -2.32
C LYS A 4 22.00 -1.86 -2.47
N HIS A 5 21.63 -0.96 -1.56
CA HIS A 5 22.04 0.44 -1.55
C HIS A 5 23.05 0.76 -0.42
N GLY A 6 23.61 -0.25 0.25
CA GLY A 6 24.58 -0.05 1.35
C GLY A 6 24.01 0.68 2.56
N ILE A 7 22.71 0.49 2.85
CA ILE A 7 22.06 1.09 4.02
C ILE A 7 22.13 0.10 5.18
N ASP A 8 22.99 0.40 6.15
CA ASP A 8 23.21 -0.42 7.35
C ASP A 8 22.51 0.13 8.59
N ASP A 9 21.92 1.33 8.51
CA ASP A 9 21.20 1.96 9.61
C ASP A 9 19.87 1.23 9.91
N PRO A 10 19.72 0.61 11.09
CA PRO A 10 18.49 -0.10 11.46
C PRO A 10 17.27 0.82 11.58
N GLU A 11 17.46 2.10 11.94
CA GLU A 11 16.36 3.06 12.06
C GLU A 11 15.71 3.33 10.71
N THR A 12 16.50 3.50 9.64
CA THR A 12 15.99 3.65 8.28
C THR A 12 15.13 2.45 7.85
N VAL A 13 15.61 1.23 8.12
CA VAL A 13 14.85 0.00 7.79
C VAL A 13 13.55 -0.08 8.61
N HIS A 14 13.59 0.30 9.89
CA HIS A 14 12.41 0.37 10.75
C HIS A 14 11.37 1.37 10.21
N ILE A 15 11.80 2.57 9.82
CA ILE A 15 10.95 3.59 9.21
C ILE A 15 10.28 3.05 7.94
N TRP A 16 11.02 2.35 7.08
CA TRP A 16 10.45 1.77 5.85
C TRP A 16 9.37 0.72 6.16
N LYS A 17 9.65 -0.21 7.08
CA LYS A 17 8.67 -1.23 7.51
C LYS A 17 7.39 -0.58 8.05
N THR A 18 7.55 0.42 8.93
CA THR A 18 6.44 1.16 9.53
C THR A 18 5.62 1.93 8.47
N ASN A 19 6.29 2.60 7.55
CA ASN A 19 5.65 3.36 6.47
C ASN A 19 5.00 2.48 5.41
N SER A 20 5.45 1.23 5.23
CA SER A 20 4.89 0.32 4.23
C SER A 20 3.64 -0.43 4.73
N LEU A 21 3.60 -0.82 6.00
CA LEU A 21 2.56 -1.73 6.50
C LEU A 21 1.72 -1.12 7.64
N PRO A 22 2.24 -0.86 8.86
CA PRO A 22 1.48 -0.24 9.94
C PRO A 22 0.72 1.02 9.52
N LEU A 23 1.39 2.00 8.90
CA LEU A 23 0.76 3.30 8.62
C LEU A 23 -0.17 3.29 7.41
N ARG A 24 0.04 2.37 6.45
CA ARG A 24 -0.75 2.32 5.21
C ARG A 24 -1.94 1.38 5.32
N PHE A 25 -1.74 0.25 5.98
CA PHE A 25 -2.77 -0.79 6.09
C PHE A 25 -3.42 -0.76 7.46
N TRP A 26 -2.68 -1.00 8.54
CA TRP A 26 -3.27 -1.21 9.86
C TRP A 26 -3.96 0.02 10.44
N VAL A 27 -3.32 1.19 10.36
CA VAL A 27 -3.96 2.45 10.76
C VAL A 27 -5.24 2.70 9.97
N ASN A 28 -5.25 2.37 8.67
CA ASN A 28 -6.42 2.56 7.84
C ASN A 28 -7.58 1.64 8.25
N ILE A 29 -7.30 0.37 8.56
CA ILE A 29 -8.31 -0.57 9.07
C ILE A 29 -8.81 -0.15 10.46
N LEU A 30 -7.92 0.27 11.35
CA LEU A 30 -8.29 0.73 12.70
C LEU A 30 -9.21 1.95 12.67
N LYS A 31 -8.95 2.88 11.76
CA LYS A 31 -9.78 4.09 11.59
C LYS A 31 -11.06 3.83 10.81
N ASN A 32 -11.08 2.82 9.95
CA ASN A 32 -12.20 2.53 9.05
C ASN A 32 -12.64 1.06 9.18
N PRO A 33 -13.17 0.64 10.34
CA PRO A 33 -13.59 -0.75 10.56
C PRO A 33 -14.71 -1.18 9.60
N GLN A 34 -15.47 -0.24 9.03
CA GLN A 34 -16.49 -0.50 8.01
C GLN A 34 -15.92 -1.11 6.71
N PHE A 35 -14.60 -1.09 6.50
CA PHE A 35 -13.96 -1.80 5.40
C PHE A 35 -13.92 -3.31 5.60
N VAL A 36 -14.10 -3.79 6.82
CA VAL A 36 -14.00 -5.22 7.18
C VAL A 36 -15.31 -5.73 7.79
N LEU A 37 -16.04 -4.85 8.48
CA LEU A 37 -17.24 -5.18 9.23
C LEU A 37 -18.43 -4.38 8.70
N ASP A 38 -19.62 -4.97 8.67
CA ASP A 38 -20.85 -4.26 8.35
C ASP A 38 -21.34 -3.47 9.58
N VAL A 39 -20.73 -2.30 9.80
CA VAL A 39 -20.99 -1.44 10.96
C VAL A 39 -21.09 0.02 10.55
N GLN A 40 -21.97 0.77 11.20
CA GLN A 40 -22.06 2.22 11.06
C GLN A 40 -21.18 2.89 12.12
N ILE A 41 -20.38 3.87 11.70
CA ILE A 41 -19.46 4.58 12.58
C ILE A 41 -20.04 5.94 12.94
N THR A 42 -20.31 6.14 14.22
CA THR A 42 -20.73 7.43 14.78
C THR A 42 -19.51 8.30 15.05
N ASP A 43 -19.69 9.62 15.11
CA ASP A 43 -18.62 10.58 15.42
C ASP A 43 -17.90 10.26 16.74
N SER A 44 -18.64 9.76 17.73
CA SER A 44 -18.06 9.34 19.01
C SER A 44 -17.13 8.13 18.88
N ILE A 45 -17.50 7.15 18.04
CA ILE A 45 -16.67 5.97 17.79
C ILE A 45 -15.44 6.38 16.96
N ASP A 46 -15.62 7.21 15.93
CA ASP A 46 -14.51 7.71 15.11
C ASP A 46 -13.46 8.46 15.95
N ALA A 47 -13.90 9.29 16.89
CA ALA A 47 -13.01 9.98 17.83
C ALA A 47 -12.21 8.99 18.70
N VAL A 48 -12.85 7.95 19.23
CA VAL A 48 -12.18 6.91 20.03
C VAL A 48 -11.19 6.10 19.18
N LEU A 49 -11.59 5.68 17.98
CA LEU A 49 -10.73 4.95 17.05
C LEU A 49 -9.51 5.78 16.63
N SER A 50 -9.68 7.10 16.46
CA SER A 50 -8.57 8.01 16.17
C SER A 50 -7.54 8.07 17.31
N VAL A 51 -7.98 8.02 18.57
CA VAL A 51 -7.05 7.94 19.72
C VAL A 51 -6.29 6.61 19.74
N ILE A 52 -6.99 5.49 19.48
CA ILE A 52 -6.37 4.16 19.42
C ILE A 52 -5.37 4.10 18.25
N ALA A 53 -5.75 4.58 17.07
CA ALA A 53 -4.88 4.64 15.90
C ALA A 53 -3.64 5.49 16.16
N GLN A 54 -3.77 6.65 16.82
CA GLN A 54 -2.61 7.47 17.18
C GLN A 54 -1.68 6.75 18.17
N THR A 55 -2.25 6.05 19.15
CA THR A 55 -1.47 5.24 20.10
C THR A 55 -0.68 4.14 19.38
N PHE A 56 -1.30 3.50 18.39
CA PHE A 56 -0.64 2.51 17.54
C PHE A 56 0.50 3.14 16.71
N ILE A 57 0.27 4.31 16.10
CA ILE A 57 1.30 5.07 15.37
C ILE A 57 2.49 5.41 16.28
N ASP A 58 2.21 5.92 17.48
CA ASP A 58 3.23 6.30 18.46
C ASP A 58 4.04 5.10 18.97
N SER A 59 3.44 3.90 18.90
CA SER A 59 4.12 2.64 19.23
C SER A 59 5.07 2.17 18.11
N CYS A 60 4.81 2.57 16.86
CA CYS A 60 5.60 2.15 15.70
C CYS A 60 6.76 3.11 15.35
N THR A 61 6.82 4.32 15.91
CA THR A 61 7.94 5.25 15.69
C THR A 61 9.15 4.92 16.56
N THR A 62 10.36 5.21 16.09
CA THR A 62 11.61 5.15 16.87
C THR A 62 11.78 6.35 17.80
N SER A 63 11.16 7.48 17.46
CA SER A 63 11.30 8.73 18.22
C SER A 63 10.79 8.63 19.67
N GLU A 64 11.50 9.27 20.61
CA GLU A 64 11.08 9.28 22.01
C GLU A 64 9.65 9.83 22.18
N HIS A 65 8.84 9.11 22.95
CA HIS A 65 7.50 9.54 23.28
C HIS A 65 7.54 10.59 24.41
N LYS A 66 7.80 11.84 24.05
CA LYS A 66 7.81 12.97 25.00
C LYS A 66 6.38 13.43 25.29
N VAL A 67 6.02 13.40 26.57
CA VAL A 67 4.76 13.95 27.10
C VAL A 67 5.07 14.98 28.18
N GLY A 68 4.26 16.02 28.21
CA GLY A 68 4.38 17.13 29.15
C GLY A 68 3.01 17.73 29.46
N ARG A 69 2.99 18.77 30.28
CA ARG A 69 1.76 19.42 30.75
C ARG A 69 0.86 19.94 29.62
N ASP A 70 1.46 20.35 28.51
CA ASP A 70 0.75 20.88 27.34
C ASP A 70 0.45 19.81 26.27
N SER A 71 0.72 18.53 26.57
CA SER A 71 0.37 17.44 25.65
C SER A 71 -1.15 17.23 25.63
N PRO A 72 -1.74 16.95 24.45
CA PRO A 72 -3.16 16.74 24.36
C PRO A 72 -3.56 15.47 25.12
N VAL A 73 -4.75 15.47 25.71
CA VAL A 73 -5.20 14.43 26.66
C VAL A 73 -5.09 13.02 26.07
N ASN A 74 -5.44 12.85 24.80
CA ASN A 74 -5.33 11.58 24.09
C ASN A 74 -3.91 11.00 24.06
N LYS A 75 -2.88 11.86 24.03
CA LYS A 75 -1.47 11.44 24.10
C LYS A 75 -1.08 11.01 25.51
N LEU A 76 -1.71 11.59 26.53
CA LEU A 76 -1.48 11.23 27.93
C LEU A 76 -2.14 9.90 28.33
N LEU A 77 -3.26 9.55 27.69
CA LEU A 77 -4.04 8.35 28.04
C LEU A 77 -3.20 7.06 28.00
N TYR A 78 -2.30 6.94 27.01
CA TYR A 78 -1.51 5.73 26.79
C TYR A 78 0.00 5.94 26.94
N ALA A 79 0.42 7.11 27.45
CA ALA A 79 1.83 7.48 27.50
C ALA A 79 2.70 6.49 28.30
N ARG A 80 2.12 5.84 29.31
CA ARG A 80 2.82 4.87 30.16
C ARG A 80 3.03 3.53 29.45
N GLU A 81 2.16 3.19 28.52
CA GLU A 81 2.13 1.93 27.79
C GLU A 81 2.97 1.98 26.51
N ILE A 82 3.13 3.16 25.88
CA ILE A 82 3.91 3.34 24.64
C ILE A 82 5.31 2.70 24.70
N PRO A 83 6.14 2.87 25.77
CA PRO A 83 7.45 2.24 25.82
C PRO A 83 7.40 0.71 25.69
N ARG A 84 6.40 0.07 26.31
CA ARG A 84 6.19 -1.37 26.20
C ARG A 84 5.75 -1.77 24.80
N TYR A 85 4.87 -0.98 24.17
CA TYR A 85 4.43 -1.26 22.79
C TYR A 85 5.55 -1.12 21.77
N LYS A 86 6.44 -0.12 21.93
CA LYS A 86 7.65 0.01 21.10
C LYS A 86 8.52 -1.24 21.15
N GLN A 87 8.76 -1.79 22.35
CA GLN A 87 9.50 -3.05 22.51
C GLN A 87 8.82 -4.24 21.80
N LEU A 88 7.49 -4.28 21.78
CA LEU A 88 6.75 -5.32 21.04
C LEU A 88 6.92 -5.16 19.51
N VAL A 89 6.91 -3.93 19.00
CA VAL A 89 7.15 -3.65 17.56
C VAL A 89 8.58 -4.01 17.17
N GLU A 90 9.56 -3.64 17.99
CA GLU A 90 10.97 -4.01 17.77
C GLU A 90 11.14 -5.53 17.74
N ARG A 91 10.55 -6.24 18.71
CA ARG A 91 10.56 -7.71 18.73
C ARG A 91 9.88 -8.29 17.49
N TYR A 92 8.70 -7.80 17.12
CA TYR A 92 7.99 -8.25 15.93
C TYR A 92 8.84 -8.15 14.66
N TYR A 93 9.54 -7.03 14.46
CA TYR A 93 10.44 -6.88 13.31
C TYR A 93 11.70 -7.74 13.39
N SER A 94 12.22 -8.00 14.59
CA SER A 94 13.35 -8.91 14.80
C SER A 94 12.95 -10.36 14.51
N ASP A 95 11.80 -10.79 14.99
CA ASP A 95 11.30 -12.15 14.83
C ASP A 95 11.11 -12.47 13.34
N ILE A 96 10.49 -11.55 12.58
CA ILE A 96 10.35 -11.67 11.12
C ILE A 96 11.71 -11.72 10.43
N HIS A 97 12.68 -10.89 10.84
CA HIS A 97 14.01 -10.90 10.25
C HIS A 97 14.74 -12.23 10.49
N SER A 98 14.57 -12.82 11.67
CA SER A 98 15.16 -14.12 12.04
C SER A 98 14.40 -15.33 11.50
N SER A 99 13.18 -15.14 11.01
CA SER A 99 12.33 -16.21 10.50
C SER A 99 12.93 -16.81 9.22
N ALA A 100 12.66 -18.10 8.99
CA ALA A 100 13.10 -18.77 7.77
C ALA A 100 12.61 -18.00 6.54
N SER A 101 13.52 -17.76 5.59
CA SER A 101 13.14 -17.12 4.32
C SER A 101 12.14 -18.02 3.60
N GLY A 102 10.95 -17.47 3.32
CA GLY A 102 9.95 -18.18 2.53
C GLY A 102 10.51 -18.56 1.15
N CYS A 103 10.22 -19.78 0.71
CA CYS A 103 10.62 -20.23 -0.61
C CYS A 103 9.80 -19.50 -1.70
N TYR A 104 10.46 -19.06 -2.78
CA TYR A 104 9.77 -18.47 -3.93
C TYR A 104 8.66 -19.34 -4.49
N GLN A 105 8.82 -20.67 -4.44
CA GLN A 105 7.81 -21.62 -4.89
C GLN A 105 6.56 -21.58 -4.01
N GLU A 106 6.72 -21.52 -2.69
CA GLU A 106 5.61 -21.43 -1.73
C GLU A 106 4.84 -20.12 -1.94
N MET A 107 5.55 -19.00 -2.03
CA MET A 107 4.96 -17.70 -2.32
C MET A 107 4.15 -17.72 -3.63
N ASN A 108 4.72 -18.26 -4.71
CA ASN A 108 4.02 -18.32 -5.99
C ASN A 108 2.80 -19.25 -5.95
N SER A 109 2.88 -20.35 -5.19
CA SER A 109 1.75 -21.25 -4.95
C SER A 109 0.60 -20.52 -4.25
N THR A 110 0.88 -19.82 -3.15
CA THR A 110 -0.12 -19.04 -2.42
C THR A 110 -0.73 -17.94 -3.28
N LEU A 111 0.09 -17.20 -4.05
CA LEU A 111 -0.41 -16.16 -4.96
C LEU A 111 -1.31 -16.72 -6.07
N THR A 112 -0.99 -17.89 -6.60
CA THR A 112 -1.80 -18.56 -7.63
C THR A 112 -3.15 -19.00 -7.08
N GLU A 113 -3.16 -19.58 -5.87
CA GLU A 113 -4.39 -19.99 -5.18
C GLU A 113 -5.31 -18.81 -4.89
N LEU A 114 -4.75 -17.70 -4.36
CA LEU A 114 -5.49 -16.46 -4.12
C LEU A 114 -6.04 -15.89 -5.44
N SER A 115 -5.22 -15.84 -6.49
CA SER A 115 -5.64 -15.32 -7.80
C SER A 115 -6.82 -16.11 -8.37
N GLY A 116 -6.81 -17.44 -8.23
CA GLY A 116 -7.92 -18.28 -8.65
C GLY A 116 -9.19 -18.05 -7.81
N SER A 117 -9.04 -17.90 -6.50
CA SER A 117 -10.16 -17.72 -5.58
C SER A 117 -10.94 -16.42 -5.83
N PHE A 118 -10.24 -15.34 -6.21
CA PHE A 118 -10.84 -14.03 -6.42
C PHE A 118 -11.03 -13.65 -7.90
N ALA A 119 -10.70 -14.54 -8.84
CA ALA A 119 -10.71 -14.23 -10.28
C ALA A 119 -12.07 -13.73 -10.79
N SER A 120 -13.16 -14.27 -10.26
CA SER A 120 -14.53 -13.89 -10.65
C SER A 120 -15.08 -12.69 -9.89
N GLU A 121 -14.43 -12.25 -8.81
CA GLU A 121 -14.90 -11.12 -7.99
C GLU A 121 -14.53 -9.76 -8.60
N MET A 122 -13.49 -9.71 -9.43
CA MET A 122 -13.01 -8.48 -10.03
C MET A 122 -13.52 -8.28 -11.46
N ASN A 123 -14.22 -7.18 -11.71
CA ASN A 123 -14.59 -6.77 -13.07
C ASN A 123 -13.39 -6.13 -13.78
N SER A 124 -12.56 -6.98 -14.39
CA SER A 124 -11.36 -6.57 -15.11
C SER A 124 -11.65 -5.63 -16.27
N LEU A 125 -12.80 -5.77 -16.94
CA LEU A 125 -13.16 -4.92 -18.08
C LEU A 125 -13.39 -3.46 -17.64
N VAL A 126 -14.12 -3.26 -16.54
CA VAL A 126 -14.36 -1.92 -15.97
C VAL A 126 -13.04 -1.32 -15.48
N ALA A 127 -12.20 -2.10 -14.78
CA ALA A 127 -10.89 -1.64 -14.34
C ALA A 127 -10.01 -1.21 -15.53
N LEU A 128 -9.96 -2.01 -16.60
CA LEU A 128 -9.21 -1.68 -17.81
C LEU A 128 -9.74 -0.42 -18.50
N HIS A 129 -11.06 -0.23 -18.53
CA HIS A 129 -11.65 0.98 -19.08
C HIS A 129 -11.26 2.23 -18.28
N GLU A 130 -11.31 2.17 -16.94
CA GLU A 130 -10.86 3.27 -16.09
C GLU A 130 -9.35 3.54 -16.23
N LEU A 131 -8.53 2.50 -16.32
CA LEU A 131 -7.09 2.63 -16.57
C LEU A 131 -6.80 3.28 -17.92
N TYR A 132 -7.55 2.91 -18.97
CA TYR A 132 -7.37 3.48 -20.30
C TYR A 132 -7.61 4.99 -20.32
N LYS A 133 -8.50 5.53 -19.46
CA LYS A 133 -8.68 6.99 -19.36
C LYS A 133 -7.38 7.71 -19.00
N TYR A 134 -6.58 7.14 -18.09
CA TYR A 134 -5.28 7.68 -17.72
C TYR A 134 -4.26 7.50 -18.85
N ILE A 135 -4.24 6.32 -19.48
CA ILE A 135 -3.38 6.05 -20.64
C ILE A 135 -3.63 7.08 -21.74
N ASN A 136 -4.88 7.31 -22.12
CA ASN A 136 -5.24 8.25 -23.16
C ASN A 136 -4.89 9.70 -22.77
N LYS A 137 -5.12 10.08 -21.50
CA LYS A 137 -4.77 11.41 -20.98
C LYS A 137 -3.27 11.70 -21.07
N TYR A 138 -2.42 10.71 -20.82
CA TYR A 138 -0.96 10.84 -20.79
C TYR A 138 -0.28 10.16 -21.98
N TYR A 139 -1.01 9.89 -23.06
CA TYR A 139 -0.56 9.03 -24.16
C TYR A 139 0.79 9.48 -24.72
N ASP A 140 0.95 10.76 -25.06
CA ASP A 140 2.18 11.26 -25.67
C ASP A 140 3.38 11.14 -24.72
N GLN A 141 3.18 11.40 -23.42
CA GLN A 141 4.24 11.25 -22.41
C GLN A 141 4.66 9.78 -22.24
N ILE A 142 3.69 8.86 -22.30
CA ILE A 142 3.95 7.42 -22.22
C ILE A 142 4.73 6.97 -23.46
N ILE A 143 4.35 7.40 -24.65
CA ILE A 143 5.05 7.04 -25.90
C ILE A 143 6.47 7.61 -25.89
N MET A 144 6.66 8.86 -25.51
CA MET A 144 8.00 9.47 -25.40
C MET A 144 8.88 8.67 -24.44
N SER A 145 8.37 8.30 -23.27
CA SER A 145 9.13 7.48 -22.30
C SER A 145 9.43 6.06 -22.81
N LEU A 146 8.55 5.49 -23.63
CA LEU A 146 8.79 4.21 -24.30
C LEU A 146 9.82 4.32 -25.43
N GLU A 147 9.97 5.50 -26.05
CA GLU A 147 10.96 5.77 -27.11
C GLU A 147 12.37 6.01 -26.58
N GLU A 148 12.52 6.50 -25.34
CA GLU A 148 13.82 6.76 -24.69
C GLU A 148 14.66 5.49 -24.46
N ASP A 149 14.06 4.30 -24.50
CA ASP A 149 14.71 3.02 -24.28
C ASP A 149 14.51 2.10 -25.49
N THR A 150 15.63 1.71 -26.12
CA THR A 150 15.67 0.94 -27.36
C THR A 150 15.49 -0.57 -27.18
N SER A 151 15.14 -1.03 -25.97
CA SER A 151 14.87 -2.45 -25.73
C SER A 151 13.68 -2.94 -26.56
N VAL A 152 13.83 -4.14 -27.13
CA VAL A 152 12.82 -4.80 -27.97
C VAL A 152 11.45 -4.86 -27.28
N LYS A 153 11.44 -5.12 -25.96
CA LYS A 153 10.22 -5.18 -25.14
C LYS A 153 9.45 -3.86 -25.11
N ARG A 154 10.14 -2.71 -25.09
CA ARG A 154 9.46 -1.40 -25.07
C ARG A 154 8.98 -0.99 -26.46
N GLN A 155 9.69 -1.36 -27.52
CA GLN A 155 9.21 -1.18 -28.88
C GLN A 155 7.93 -1.99 -29.15
N GLU A 156 7.87 -3.24 -28.67
CA GLU A 156 6.66 -4.04 -28.72
C GLU A 156 5.53 -3.43 -27.88
N ALA A 157 5.82 -2.96 -26.66
CA ALA A 157 4.82 -2.29 -25.83
C ALA A 157 4.25 -1.03 -26.48
N LYS A 158 5.08 -0.22 -27.14
CA LYS A 158 4.66 0.97 -27.91
C LYS A 158 3.71 0.58 -29.03
N TYR A 159 4.08 -0.43 -29.82
CA TYR A 159 3.24 -0.93 -30.91
C TYR A 159 1.89 -1.44 -30.40
N ASN A 160 1.90 -2.23 -29.33
CA ASN A 160 0.68 -2.75 -28.71
C ASN A 160 -0.20 -1.63 -28.15
N LEU A 161 0.39 -0.59 -27.55
CA LEU A 161 -0.35 0.55 -27.02
C LEU A 161 -1.03 1.36 -28.12
N TYR A 162 -0.36 1.53 -29.26
CA TYR A 162 -0.94 2.17 -30.44
C TYR A 162 -2.16 1.38 -30.96
N HIS A 163 -2.05 0.04 -31.04
CA HIS A 163 -3.19 -0.82 -31.40
C HIS A 163 -4.35 -0.71 -30.41
N VAL A 164 -4.07 -0.68 -29.11
CA VAL A 164 -5.11 -0.46 -28.10
C VAL A 164 -5.81 0.87 -28.34
N LYS A 165 -5.07 1.96 -28.61
CA LYS A 165 -5.65 3.28 -28.86
C LYS A 165 -6.61 3.29 -30.06
N ILE A 166 -6.19 2.71 -31.18
CA ILE A 166 -7.04 2.62 -32.38
C ILE A 166 -8.32 1.85 -32.08
N ASN A 167 -8.20 0.65 -31.52
CA ASN A 167 -9.36 -0.20 -31.21
C ASN A 167 -10.37 0.46 -30.26
N PHE A 168 -9.90 1.30 -29.33
CA PHE A 168 -10.77 2.07 -28.44
C PHE A 168 -11.45 3.25 -29.14
N GLN A 169 -10.77 3.90 -30.10
CA GLN A 169 -11.35 5.00 -30.89
C GLN A 169 -12.44 4.48 -31.85
N GLU A 170 -12.17 3.38 -32.56
CA GLU A 170 -13.13 2.75 -33.48
C GLU A 170 -14.41 2.30 -32.75
N LYS A 171 -14.28 1.72 -31.55
CA LYS A 171 -15.44 1.34 -30.73
C LYS A 171 -16.24 2.53 -30.20
N ALA A 172 -15.58 3.65 -29.91
CA ALA A 172 -16.24 4.87 -29.45
C ALA A 172 -17.03 5.56 -30.57
N GLU A 173 -16.55 5.47 -31.82
CA GLU A 173 -17.25 5.97 -33.00
C GLU A 173 -18.47 5.09 -33.33
N PHE A 174 -18.32 3.76 -33.27
CA PHE A 174 -19.42 2.82 -33.53
C PHE A 174 -20.55 2.90 -32.49
N SER A 175 -20.25 3.24 -31.23
CA SER A 175 -21.26 3.36 -30.17
C SER A 175 -22.06 4.68 -30.21
N ARG A 176 -21.71 5.62 -31.09
CA ARG A 176 -22.38 6.92 -31.27
C ARG A 176 -23.30 6.99 -32.49
N THR A 177 -23.31 5.96 -33.33
CA THR A 177 -24.21 5.75 -34.48
C THR A 177 -25.30 4.75 -34.11
#